data_AF-A0A948F3H2-F1
#
_entry.id   AF-A0A948F3H2-F1
#
_cell.length_a   1.000
_cell.length_b   1.000
_cell.length_c   1.000
_cell.angle_alpha   90.00
_cell.angle_beta   90.00
_cell.angle_gamma   90.00
#
_symmetry.space_group_name_H-M   'P 1'
#
loop_
_entity.id
_entity.type
_entity.pdbx_description
1 polymer ?
#
loop_
_entity_poly.entity_id
_entity_poly.type
_entity_poly.pdbx_seq_one_letter_code
_entity_poly.pdbx_strand_id
1 'polypeptide(L)'
;MNAIKWLGWGVVVLGLVSCSGGKYADTKSAMKEQTSAMEDFAARVDKAGSAKEVATALDRYADQMAKMMEQGKKLKEKYSGVDLGDAPELKAESEQVKQAAMKFTQAFMKISMQYGNDPEVQAALKKWQANMSQAARP
;
A
#
# COMPACT_ATOMS: atom_id res chain seq x y z
N MET A 1 52.64 -27.95 -15.29
CA MET A 1 51.92 -28.98 -14.52
C MET A 1 50.98 -28.26 -13.56
N ASN A 2 49.73 -28.04 -13.98
CA ASN A 2 48.49 -28.69 -13.47
C ASN A 2 47.86 -27.82 -12.35
N ALA A 3 46.85 -26.97 -12.60
CA ALA A 3 45.42 -27.24 -12.84
C ALA A 3 44.67 -27.80 -11.61
N ILE A 4 43.54 -27.14 -11.26
CA ILE A 4 42.31 -27.51 -10.49
C ILE A 4 41.88 -26.23 -9.72
N LYS A 5 40.90 -25.38 -10.09
CA LYS A 5 39.49 -25.48 -10.50
C LYS A 5 38.51 -26.03 -9.44
N TRP A 6 37.75 -25.09 -8.86
CA TRP A 6 36.34 -25.14 -8.39
C TRP A 6 35.95 -25.72 -7.01
N LEU A 7 35.01 -24.99 -6.40
CA LEU A 7 33.98 -25.36 -5.40
C LEU A 7 34.38 -25.48 -3.92
N GLY A 8 33.98 -24.46 -3.17
CA GLY A 8 33.95 -24.46 -1.71
C GLY A 8 32.90 -23.48 -1.21
N TRP A 9 31.65 -23.82 -1.49
CA TRP A 9 30.42 -23.23 -0.95
C TRP A 9 30.56 -23.00 0.57
N GLY A 10 30.35 -21.77 1.05
CA GLY A 10 30.50 -21.50 2.48
C GLY A 10 30.41 -20.04 2.88
N VAL A 11 29.52 -19.25 2.26
CA VAL A 11 29.13 -17.98 2.90
C VAL A 11 28.09 -18.32 3.96
N VAL A 12 28.62 -18.47 5.17
CA VAL A 12 27.93 -18.37 6.44
C VAL A 12 27.07 -17.10 6.44
N VAL A 13 25.75 -17.24 6.35
CA VAL A 13 24.80 -16.20 6.76
C VAL A 13 24.34 -16.57 8.16
N LEU A 14 25.16 -16.17 9.14
CA LEU A 14 24.77 -16.04 10.53
C LEU A 14 24.11 -14.66 10.67
N GLY A 15 22.80 -14.65 10.88
CA GLY A 15 22.06 -13.43 11.19
C GLY A 15 20.54 -13.64 11.22
N LEU A 16 20.00 -13.86 12.43
CA LEU A 16 18.84 -13.13 13.00
C LEU A 16 17.57 -13.11 12.11
N VAL A 17 16.40 -13.67 12.43
CA VAL A 17 15.58 -13.49 13.64
C VAL A 17 14.51 -14.60 13.62
N SER A 18 14.54 -15.53 14.58
CA SER A 18 13.35 -16.35 14.88
C SER A 18 12.42 -15.52 15.76
N CYS A 19 11.50 -14.77 15.15
CA CYS A 19 10.34 -14.18 15.80
C CYS A 19 9.15 -14.33 14.85
N SER A 20 8.49 -15.50 14.88
CA SER A 20 7.09 -15.77 14.46
C SER A 20 6.49 -15.01 13.26
N GLY A 21 7.29 -14.60 12.27
CA GLY A 21 6.85 -13.85 11.09
C GLY A 21 7.34 -14.56 9.84
N GLY A 22 6.41 -14.99 8.97
CA GLY A 22 6.72 -15.72 7.74
C GLY A 22 7.63 -14.95 6.78
N LYS A 23 8.00 -15.61 5.66
CA LYS A 23 9.00 -15.14 4.68
C LYS A 23 8.74 -13.72 4.14
N TYR A 24 7.47 -13.30 4.17
CA TYR A 24 6.97 -12.04 3.65
C TYR A 24 6.21 -11.23 4.72
N ALA A 25 6.62 -11.30 5.99
CA ALA A 25 5.92 -10.66 7.10
C ALA A 25 5.80 -9.12 6.95
N ASP A 26 6.81 -8.47 6.37
CA ASP A 26 6.83 -7.05 6.06
C ASP A 26 5.87 -6.69 4.91
N THR A 27 5.84 -7.49 3.83
CA THR A 27 4.84 -7.36 2.76
C THR A 27 3.43 -7.52 3.34
N LYS A 28 3.23 -8.53 4.18
CA LYS A 28 1.97 -8.77 4.88
C LYS A 28 1.54 -7.59 5.74
N SER A 29 2.47 -6.98 6.48
CA SER A 29 2.20 -5.77 7.27
C SER A 29 1.79 -4.60 6.38
N ALA A 30 2.53 -4.36 5.29
CA ALA A 30 2.22 -3.29 4.35
C ALA A 30 0.83 -3.46 3.70
N MET A 31 0.44 -4.70 3.35
CA MET A 31 -0.90 -4.99 2.82
C MET A 31 -2.01 -4.74 3.84
N LYS A 32 -1.76 -5.00 5.13
CA LYS A 32 -2.70 -4.68 6.21
C LYS A 32 -2.83 -3.19 6.44
N GLU A 33 -1.72 -2.45 6.39
CA GLU A 33 -1.72 -0.99 6.46
C GLU A 33 -2.50 -0.38 5.30
N GLN A 34 -2.30 -0.89 4.09
CA GLN A 34 -3.05 -0.48 2.90
C GLN A 34 -4.54 -0.77 3.02
N THR A 35 -4.91 -1.99 3.42
CA THR A 35 -6.30 -2.38 3.70
C THR A 35 -6.92 -1.43 4.71
N SER A 36 -6.25 -1.18 5.83
CA SER A 36 -6.76 -0.31 6.90
C SER A 36 -6.96 1.14 6.44
N ALA A 37 -6.04 1.68 5.63
CA ALA A 37 -6.17 3.03 5.07
C ALA A 37 -7.37 3.14 4.12
N MET A 38 -7.57 2.15 3.25
CA MET A 38 -8.72 2.10 2.34
C MET A 38 -10.05 1.97 3.09
N GLU A 39 -10.10 1.15 4.14
CA GLU A 39 -11.30 0.98 4.96
C GLU A 39 -11.61 2.22 5.83
N ASP A 40 -10.61 2.85 6.44
CA ASP A 40 -10.78 4.12 7.19
C ASP A 40 -11.28 5.22 6.26
N PHE A 41 -10.73 5.33 5.05
CA PHE A 41 -11.21 6.27 4.05
C PHE A 41 -12.68 6.00 3.69
N ALA A 42 -13.02 4.76 3.32
CA ALA A 42 -14.38 4.41 2.93
C ALA A 42 -15.38 4.66 4.07
N ALA A 43 -15.03 4.30 5.31
CA ALA A 43 -15.87 4.54 6.48
C ALA A 43 -16.07 6.03 6.79
N ARG A 44 -15.05 6.86 6.57
CA ARG A 44 -15.16 8.32 6.75
C ARG A 44 -16.05 8.95 5.71
N VAL A 45 -15.88 8.58 4.45
CA VAL A 45 -16.75 9.06 3.35
C VAL A 45 -18.18 8.61 3.57
N ASP A 46 -18.39 7.39 4.08
CA ASP A 46 -19.74 6.90 4.32
C ASP A 46 -20.47 7.71 5.40
N LYS A 47 -19.76 8.07 6.47
CA LYS A 47 -20.26 8.84 7.62
C LYS A 47 -20.25 10.35 7.41
N ALA A 48 -19.59 10.85 6.36
CA ALA A 48 -19.48 12.28 6.12
C ALA A 48 -20.87 12.88 5.86
N GLY A 49 -21.22 13.92 6.63
CA GLY A 49 -22.42 14.72 6.43
C GLY A 49 -22.16 15.97 5.59
N SER A 50 -20.90 16.26 5.25
CA SER A 50 -20.50 17.49 4.57
C SER A 50 -19.31 17.32 3.62
N ALA A 51 -19.21 18.24 2.66
CA ALA A 51 -18.08 18.32 1.73
C ALA A 51 -16.73 18.49 2.45
N LYS A 52 -16.70 19.29 3.53
CA LYS A 52 -15.51 19.50 4.36
C LYS A 52 -15.00 18.22 5.01
N GLU A 53 -15.90 17.36 5.49
CA GLU A 53 -15.54 16.07 6.08
C GLU A 53 -14.99 15.10 5.02
N VAL A 54 -15.56 15.11 3.82
CA VAL A 54 -15.03 14.37 2.66
C VAL A 54 -13.63 14.87 2.28
N ALA A 55 -13.43 16.19 2.18
CA ALA A 55 -12.13 16.79 1.90
C ALA A 55 -11.09 16.40 2.95
N THR A 56 -11.48 16.39 4.23
CA THR A 56 -10.62 15.93 5.34
C THR A 56 -10.27 14.45 5.23
N ALA A 57 -11.21 13.60 4.80
CA ALA A 57 -10.96 12.18 4.57
C ALA A 57 -9.96 11.95 3.42
N LEU A 58 -10.08 12.71 2.34
CA LEU A 58 -9.14 12.69 1.21
C LEU A 58 -7.72 13.10 1.63
N ASP A 59 -7.59 14.21 2.37
CA ASP A 59 -6.30 14.67 2.86
C ASP A 59 -5.61 13.63 3.76
N ARG A 60 -6.35 13.05 4.70
CA ARG A 60 -5.81 12.01 5.59
C ARG A 60 -5.36 10.77 4.82
N TYR A 61 -6.14 10.33 3.83
CA TYR A 61 -5.76 9.20 3.00
C TYR A 61 -4.50 9.52 2.16
N ALA A 62 -4.37 10.75 1.65
CA ALA A 62 -3.17 11.20 0.95
C ALA A 62 -1.90 11.08 1.81
N ASP A 63 -1.97 11.51 3.07
CA ASP A 63 -0.85 11.45 4.01
C ASP A 63 -0.45 10.00 4.34
N GLN A 64 -1.43 9.10 4.47
CA GLN A 64 -1.19 7.68 4.67
C GLN A 64 -0.54 7.04 3.43
N MET A 65 -1.02 7.39 2.24
CA MET A 65 -0.46 6.92 0.97
C MET A 65 0.99 7.34 0.76
N ALA A 66 1.37 8.57 1.15
CA ALA A 66 2.75 9.03 1.07
C ALA A 66 3.72 8.11 1.83
N LYS A 67 3.33 7.69 3.05
CA LYS A 67 4.12 6.76 3.87
C LYS A 67 4.18 5.36 3.25
N MET A 68 3.03 4.88 2.77
CA MET A 68 2.94 3.55 2.15
C MET A 68 3.73 3.44 0.85
N MET A 69 3.83 4.51 0.07
CA MET A 69 4.64 4.51 -1.16
C MET A 69 6.13 4.32 -0.86
N GLU A 70 6.66 4.97 0.18
CA GLU A 70 8.05 4.79 0.60
C GLU A 70 8.33 3.37 1.12
N GLN A 71 7.39 2.80 1.89
CA GLN A 71 7.46 1.38 2.28
C GLN A 71 7.40 0.46 1.06
N GLY A 72 6.52 0.76 0.10
CA GLY A 72 6.36 0.00 -1.15
C GLY A 72 7.63 -0.01 -2.00
N LYS A 73 8.35 1.12 -2.10
CA LYS A 73 9.66 1.19 -2.79
C LYS A 73 10.67 0.24 -2.15
N LYS A 74 10.81 0.27 -0.82
CA LYS A 74 11.72 -0.62 -0.08
C LYS A 74 11.36 -2.09 -0.25
N LEU A 75 10.08 -2.43 -0.22
CA LEU A 75 9.62 -3.80 -0.45
C LEU A 75 9.89 -4.27 -1.89
N LYS A 76 9.67 -3.39 -2.88
CA LYS A 76 9.96 -3.67 -4.28
C LYS A 76 11.45 -3.93 -4.51
N GLU A 77 12.33 -3.16 -3.88
CA GLU A 77 13.78 -3.38 -3.94
C GLU A 77 14.16 -4.70 -3.26
N LYS A 78 13.65 -4.94 -2.05
CA LYS A 78 13.94 -6.14 -1.26
C LYS A 78 13.50 -7.43 -1.95
N TYR A 79 12.34 -7.41 -2.61
CA TYR A 79 11.75 -8.56 -3.29
C TYR A 79 11.85 -8.45 -4.82
N SER A 80 12.81 -7.68 -5.32
CA SER A 80 13.13 -7.62 -6.74
C SER A 80 13.40 -9.01 -7.30
N GLY A 81 12.72 -9.39 -8.38
CA GLY A 81 12.82 -10.71 -9.00
C GLY A 81 12.03 -11.84 -8.30
N VAL A 82 11.23 -11.52 -7.28
CA VAL A 82 10.32 -12.47 -6.62
C VAL A 82 8.89 -12.16 -7.04
N ASP A 83 8.16 -13.17 -7.52
CA ASP A 83 6.72 -13.06 -7.72
C ASP A 83 5.98 -13.21 -6.37
N LEU A 84 5.49 -12.09 -5.86
CA LEU A 84 4.70 -12.04 -4.62
C LEU A 84 3.21 -12.27 -4.86
N GLY A 85 2.74 -12.22 -6.11
CA GLY A 85 1.32 -12.31 -6.46
C GLY A 85 0.72 -13.67 -6.12
N ASP A 86 1.51 -14.74 -6.28
CA ASP A 86 1.08 -16.12 -6.02
C ASP A 86 1.54 -16.68 -4.67
N ALA A 87 2.19 -15.86 -3.83
CA ALA A 87 2.66 -16.30 -2.53
C ALA A 87 1.47 -16.75 -1.64
N PRO A 88 1.38 -18.04 -1.27
CA PRO A 88 0.22 -18.56 -0.53
C PRO A 88 0.05 -17.89 0.85
N GLU A 89 1.15 -17.46 1.46
CA GLU A 89 1.20 -16.75 2.74
C GLU A 89 0.56 -15.35 2.69
N LEU A 90 0.41 -14.77 1.49
CA LEU A 90 -0.16 -13.44 1.26
C LEU A 90 -1.59 -13.48 0.70
N LYS A 91 -2.12 -14.66 0.33
CA LYS A 91 -3.43 -14.79 -0.32
C LYS A 91 -4.57 -14.18 0.50
N ALA A 92 -4.55 -14.37 1.81
CA ALA A 92 -5.57 -13.82 2.70
C ALA A 92 -5.54 -12.29 2.69
N GLU A 93 -4.37 -11.69 2.84
CA GLU A 93 -4.18 -10.25 2.78
C GLU A 93 -4.49 -9.69 1.38
N SER A 94 -4.15 -10.41 0.30
CA SER A 94 -4.48 -10.01 -1.08
C SER A 94 -5.99 -9.90 -1.26
N GLU A 95 -6.75 -10.84 -0.70
CA GLU A 95 -8.20 -10.82 -0.76
C GLU A 95 -8.78 -9.66 0.07
N GLN A 96 -8.23 -9.39 1.25
CA GLN A 96 -8.61 -8.23 2.07
C GLN A 96 -8.34 -6.90 1.35
N VAL A 97 -7.18 -6.77 0.69
CA VAL A 97 -6.85 -5.58 -0.11
C VAL A 97 -7.86 -5.41 -1.25
N LYS A 98 -8.25 -6.49 -1.95
CA LYS A 98 -9.28 -6.42 -3.00
C LYS A 98 -10.63 -5.95 -2.46
N GLN A 99 -11.07 -6.49 -1.34
CA GLN A 99 -12.33 -6.09 -0.71
C GLN A 99 -12.30 -4.63 -0.25
N ALA A 100 -11.21 -4.20 0.36
CA ALA A 100 -11.01 -2.81 0.74
C ALA A 100 -10.94 -1.89 -0.49
N ALA A 101 -10.30 -2.32 -1.58
CA ALA A 101 -10.26 -1.56 -2.84
C ALA A 101 -11.65 -1.39 -3.47
N MET A 102 -12.54 -2.38 -3.36
CA MET A 102 -13.93 -2.24 -3.77
C MET A 102 -14.67 -1.19 -2.93
N LYS A 103 -14.55 -1.25 -1.59
CA LYS A 103 -15.14 -0.23 -0.69
C LYS A 103 -14.60 1.17 -0.97
N PHE A 104 -13.28 1.27 -1.19
CA PHE A 104 -12.60 2.50 -1.57
C PHE A 104 -13.15 3.07 -2.88
N THR A 105 -13.34 2.22 -3.89
CA THR A 105 -13.91 2.61 -5.18
C THR A 105 -15.35 3.11 -5.02
N GLN A 106 -16.16 2.42 -4.22
CA GLN A 106 -17.54 2.84 -3.92
C GLN A 106 -17.57 4.18 -3.17
N ALA A 107 -16.64 4.41 -2.25
CA ALA A 107 -16.50 5.69 -1.57
C ALA A 107 -16.18 6.82 -2.57
N PHE A 108 -15.25 6.60 -3.51
CA PHE A 108 -14.98 7.56 -4.58
C PHE A 108 -16.19 7.82 -5.48
N MET A 109 -16.97 6.79 -5.81
CA MET A 109 -18.23 6.96 -6.55
C MET A 109 -19.22 7.82 -5.75
N LYS A 110 -19.37 7.57 -4.44
CA LYS A 110 -20.22 8.37 -3.54
C LYS A 110 -19.77 9.83 -3.49
N ILE A 111 -18.46 10.08 -3.38
CA ILE A 111 -17.90 11.44 -3.46
C ILE A 111 -18.28 12.09 -4.79
N SER A 112 -18.06 11.42 -5.91
CA SER A 112 -18.38 11.95 -7.24
C SER A 112 -19.87 12.32 -7.36
N MET A 113 -20.75 11.43 -6.90
CA MET A 113 -22.20 11.62 -7.00
C MET A 113 -22.75 12.71 -6.07
N GLN A 114 -22.25 12.80 -4.83
CA GLN A 114 -22.83 13.67 -3.81
C GLN A 114 -22.08 15.00 -3.64
N TYR A 115 -20.76 14.99 -3.88
CA TYR A 115 -19.88 16.12 -3.59
C TYR A 115 -18.94 16.46 -4.75
N GLY A 116 -19.07 15.84 -5.93
CA GLY A 116 -18.12 16.00 -7.04
C GLY A 116 -18.05 17.43 -7.61
N ASN A 117 -19.10 18.21 -7.43
CA ASN A 117 -19.17 19.63 -7.84
C ASN A 117 -18.78 20.59 -6.71
N ASP A 118 -18.49 20.08 -5.51
CA ASP A 118 -18.09 20.92 -4.39
C ASP A 118 -16.64 21.40 -4.57
N PRO A 119 -16.37 22.71 -4.45
CA PRO A 119 -15.04 23.26 -4.68
C PRO A 119 -14.00 22.78 -3.66
N GLU A 120 -14.39 22.52 -2.41
CA GLU A 120 -13.47 22.01 -1.38
C GLU A 120 -13.06 20.58 -1.70
N VAL A 121 -14.01 19.74 -2.13
CA VAL A 121 -13.74 18.36 -2.53
C VAL A 121 -12.89 18.32 -3.79
N GLN A 122 -13.16 19.16 -4.79
CA GLN A 122 -12.31 19.25 -5.98
C GLN A 122 -10.88 19.69 -5.65
N ALA A 123 -10.71 20.64 -4.73
CA ALA A 123 -9.38 21.05 -4.28
C ALA A 123 -8.64 19.91 -3.59
N ALA A 124 -9.32 19.17 -2.70
CA ALA A 124 -8.76 18.01 -2.02
C ALA A 124 -8.39 16.88 -3.01
N LEU A 125 -9.24 16.59 -4.00
CA LEU A 125 -8.95 15.61 -5.04
C LEU A 125 -7.73 16.01 -5.89
N LYS A 126 -7.63 17.28 -6.29
CA LYS A 126 -6.48 17.80 -7.04
C LYS A 126 -5.20 17.68 -6.23
N LYS A 127 -5.24 18.03 -4.94
CA LYS A 127 -4.09 17.90 -4.03
C LYS A 127 -3.68 16.44 -3.86
N TRP A 128 -4.65 15.54 -3.65
CA TRP A 128 -4.39 14.09 -3.58
C TRP A 128 -3.72 13.59 -4.87
N GLN A 129 -4.24 13.95 -6.05
CA GLN A 129 -3.65 13.58 -7.34
C GLN A 129 -2.22 14.11 -7.50
N ALA A 130 -1.97 15.37 -7.10
CA ALA A 130 -0.64 15.97 -7.16
C ALA A 130 0.36 15.25 -6.24
N ASN A 131 -0.06 14.87 -5.03
CA ASN A 131 0.77 14.12 -4.08
C ASN A 131 1.09 12.72 -4.60
N MET A 132 0.09 12.02 -5.15
CA MET A 132 0.28 10.69 -5.75
C MET A 132 1.20 10.76 -6.98
N SER A 133 1.03 11.77 -7.83
CA SER A 133 1.90 11.98 -9.01
C SER A 133 3.34 12.28 -8.63
N GLN A 134 3.58 13.10 -7.59
CA GLN A 134 4.92 13.38 -7.11
C GLN A 134 5.58 12.15 -6.49
N ALA A 135 4.87 11.39 -5.67
CA ALA A 135 5.43 10.22 -5.01
C ALA A 135 5.71 9.04 -5.98
N ALA A 136 5.04 9.02 -7.13
CA ALA A 136 5.29 8.09 -8.24
C ALA A 136 6.50 8.48 -9.12
N ARG A 137 7.10 9.66 -8.93
CA ARG A 137 8.34 10.04 -9.64
C ARG A 137 9.52 9.22 -9.10
N PRO A 138 10.38 8.69 -9.98
CA PRO A 138 11.53 7.86 -9.60
C PRO A 138 12.56 8.64 -8.77
#